data_AF-A0A1Z1WF09-F1
#
_entry.id   AF-A0A1Z1WF09-F1
#
_cell.length_a   1.000
_cell.length_b   1.000
_cell.length_c   1.000
_cell.angle_alpha   90.00
_cell.angle_beta   90.00
_cell.angle_gamma   90.00
#
_symmetry.space_group_name_H-M   'P 1'
#
loop_
_entity.id
_entity.type
_entity.pdbx_description
1 polymer ?
#
loop_
_entity_poly.entity_id
_entity_poly.type
_entity_poly.pdbx_seq_one_letter_code
_entity_poly.pdbx_strand_id
1 'polypeptide(L)'
;MATGGESGEHVERLETPMLMSRRISRPIAASRRRGLSAVTTVLVGGAALVALTGCSALEFKEDICSGGEYPVMTVNGTGSACVSDDDKPPSGYVRYPEGKVPKHVDDKWDVYWRTHTLDENGKIIDDPDAP
;
A
#
# COMPACT_ATOMS: atom_id res chain seq x y z
N MET A 1 40.87 -9.20 -29.69
CA MET A 1 41.28 -10.44 -28.99
C MET A 1 40.03 -11.22 -28.60
N ALA A 2 40.02 -12.49 -29.00
CA ALA A 2 39.25 -13.65 -28.52
C ALA A 2 37.77 -13.49 -28.09
N THR A 3 36.90 -13.99 -28.98
CA THR A 3 35.67 -14.73 -28.67
C THR A 3 36.00 -16.14 -28.16
N GLY A 4 35.21 -16.67 -27.22
CA GLY A 4 35.14 -18.09 -26.86
C GLY A 4 34.23 -18.24 -25.61
N GLY A 5 33.26 -19.13 -25.51
CA GLY A 5 32.92 -20.31 -26.31
C GLY A 5 32.84 -21.53 -25.40
N GLU A 6 31.63 -22.12 -25.30
CA GLU A 6 31.33 -23.52 -24.94
C GLU A 6 31.63 -24.02 -23.50
N SER A 7 31.04 -25.09 -22.96
CA SER A 7 29.84 -25.92 -23.18
C SER A 7 29.98 -27.12 -22.23
N GLY A 8 28.87 -27.65 -21.70
CA GLY A 8 28.78 -29.00 -21.09
C GLY A 8 29.42 -29.14 -19.70
N GLU A 9 29.00 -30.05 -18.81
CA GLU A 9 28.08 -31.17 -18.91
C GLU A 9 27.65 -31.57 -17.48
N HIS A 10 26.49 -32.22 -17.38
CA HIS A 10 26.14 -33.40 -16.56
C HIS A 10 27.00 -33.82 -15.35
N VAL A 11 26.56 -34.53 -14.31
CA VAL A 11 25.29 -35.08 -13.76
C VAL A 11 25.72 -35.77 -12.45
N GLU A 12 24.81 -35.84 -11.47
CA GLU A 12 24.78 -36.75 -10.29
C GLU A 12 25.95 -36.75 -9.26
N ARG A 13 25.68 -36.35 -8.01
CA ARG A 13 25.17 -37.20 -6.89
C ARG A 13 26.27 -37.98 -6.17
N LEU A 14 26.60 -37.54 -4.95
CA LEU A 14 26.95 -38.44 -3.84
C LEU A 14 26.53 -37.79 -2.49
N GLU A 15 25.32 -38.03 -2.00
CA GLU A 15 24.99 -38.87 -0.82
C GLU A 15 25.86 -38.66 0.44
N THR A 16 25.26 -38.19 1.54
CA THR A 16 25.11 -38.99 2.78
C THR A 16 24.07 -38.32 3.71
N PRO A 17 22.94 -39.00 3.99
CA PRO A 17 21.95 -38.58 4.98
C PRO A 17 22.33 -39.04 6.40
N MET A 18 22.26 -38.15 7.39
CA MET A 18 22.24 -38.59 8.80
C MET A 18 20.81 -38.90 9.24
N LEU A 19 20.64 -40.19 9.53
CA LEU A 19 19.43 -40.83 10.03
C LEU A 19 18.92 -40.18 11.32
N MET A 20 17.67 -39.73 11.32
CA MET A 20 16.90 -39.54 12.54
C MET A 20 15.76 -40.58 12.59
N SER A 21 15.95 -41.50 13.54
CA SER A 21 14.93 -42.19 14.32
C SER A 21 13.93 -43.10 13.59
N ARG A 22 14.22 -44.41 13.70
CA ARG A 22 13.27 -45.51 13.58
C ARG A 22 12.03 -45.28 14.44
N ARG A 23 10.84 -45.45 13.84
CA ARG A 23 9.72 -46.07 14.55
C ARG A 23 9.07 -47.16 13.69
N ILE A 24 8.71 -48.21 14.39
CA ILE A 24 8.43 -49.57 13.93
C ILE A 24 6.95 -49.71 13.56
N SER A 25 6.67 -50.28 12.37
CA SER A 25 5.61 -51.25 11.98
C SER A 25 4.38 -51.42 12.91
N ARG A 26 3.10 -51.42 12.50
CA ARG A 26 2.30 -52.22 11.51
C ARG A 26 0.81 -52.16 12.01
N PRO A 27 -0.22 -52.76 11.36
CA PRO A 27 -0.51 -53.05 9.96
C PRO A 27 -1.83 -52.41 9.49
N ILE A 28 -2.08 -52.55 8.18
CA ILE A 28 -3.30 -52.17 7.46
C ILE A 28 -4.46 -53.10 7.88
N ALA A 29 -5.53 -52.53 8.43
CA ALA A 29 -6.85 -53.16 8.43
C ALA A 29 -7.69 -52.51 7.33
N ALA A 30 -7.75 -53.16 6.18
CA ALA A 30 -8.68 -52.84 5.12
C ALA A 30 -10.09 -53.28 5.54
N SER A 31 -10.95 -52.35 5.96
CA SER A 31 -12.38 -52.62 6.07
C SER A 31 -13.04 -52.38 4.70
N ARG A 32 -13.37 -53.49 4.05
CA ARG A 32 -14.01 -53.55 2.74
C ARG A 32 -15.53 -53.33 2.89
N ARG A 33 -16.02 -52.24 2.31
CA ARG A 33 -17.35 -51.96 1.72
C ARG A 33 -18.62 -52.32 2.53
N ARG A 34 -19.50 -51.32 2.69
CA ARG A 34 -20.84 -51.19 2.04
C ARG A 34 -21.74 -50.31 2.93
N GLY A 35 -22.16 -49.19 2.38
CA GLY A 35 -23.24 -48.38 2.94
C GLY A 35 -23.45 -47.18 2.03
N LEU A 36 -24.43 -47.28 1.13
CA LEU A 36 -24.97 -46.12 0.43
C LEU A 36 -25.43 -45.11 1.50
N SER A 37 -24.98 -43.87 1.39
CA SER A 37 -25.87 -42.74 1.63
C SER A 37 -25.45 -41.61 0.72
N ALA A 38 -26.23 -41.42 -0.32
CA ALA A 38 -26.20 -40.23 -1.13
C ALA A 38 -26.48 -39.04 -0.21
N VAL A 39 -25.52 -38.14 -0.07
CA VAL A 39 -25.81 -36.75 0.24
C VAL A 39 -24.99 -35.93 -0.73
N THR A 40 -25.60 -35.64 -1.87
CA THR A 40 -25.20 -34.56 -2.76
C THR A 40 -25.36 -33.24 -2.02
N THR A 41 -24.33 -32.78 -1.31
CA THR A 41 -24.23 -31.37 -0.93
C THR A 41 -23.66 -30.59 -2.10
N VAL A 42 -24.54 -30.15 -3.00
CA VAL A 42 -24.26 -29.02 -3.89
C VAL A 42 -24.16 -27.80 -2.98
N LEU A 43 -22.94 -27.38 -2.61
CA LEU A 43 -22.76 -26.01 -2.14
C LEU A 43 -22.96 -25.11 -3.37
N VAL A 44 -24.20 -24.67 -3.52
CA VAL A 44 -24.64 -23.62 -4.44
C VAL A 44 -23.74 -22.40 -4.20
N GLY A 45 -23.06 -21.97 -5.27
CA GLY A 45 -22.26 -20.76 -5.28
C GLY A 45 -23.09 -19.56 -4.81
N GLY A 46 -22.53 -18.78 -3.89
CA GLY A 46 -23.24 -17.68 -3.26
C GLY A 46 -22.30 -16.73 -2.53
N ALA A 47 -21.24 -16.28 -3.19
CA ALA A 47 -20.43 -15.15 -2.74
C ALA A 47 -19.73 -14.48 -3.95
N ALA A 48 -20.50 -14.01 -4.92
CA ALA A 48 -19.96 -13.30 -6.08
C ALA A 48 -20.61 -11.90 -6.28
N LEU A 49 -20.94 -11.20 -5.19
CA LEU A 49 -21.55 -9.86 -5.27
C LEU A 49 -20.73 -8.73 -4.63
N VAL A 50 -19.48 -8.96 -4.18
CA VAL A 50 -18.64 -7.88 -3.61
C VAL A 50 -17.61 -7.34 -4.63
N ALA A 51 -17.51 -7.91 -5.82
CA ALA A 51 -16.51 -7.48 -6.82
C ALA A 51 -16.88 -6.20 -7.58
N LEU A 52 -18.09 -5.65 -7.41
CA LEU A 52 -18.54 -4.44 -8.11
C LEU A 52 -18.54 -3.17 -7.24
N THR A 53 -18.31 -3.29 -5.93
CA THR A 53 -17.97 -2.14 -5.09
C THR A 53 -16.45 -1.99 -5.14
N GLY A 54 -15.92 -1.40 -6.22
CA GLY A 54 -14.48 -1.22 -6.37
C GLY A 54 -13.93 -0.41 -5.20
N CYS A 55 -13.28 -1.07 -4.23
CA CYS A 55 -12.60 -0.58 -3.02
C CYS A 55 -13.09 0.70 -2.31
N SER A 56 -14.28 1.20 -2.62
CA SER A 56 -14.82 2.48 -2.12
C SER A 56 -15.51 2.32 -0.77
N ALA A 57 -15.75 1.07 -0.35
CA ALA A 57 -16.21 0.74 1.01
C ALA A 57 -15.07 0.71 2.04
N LEU A 58 -13.82 0.81 1.59
CA LEU A 58 -12.66 1.00 2.45
C LEU A 58 -12.31 2.49 2.36
N GLU A 59 -12.73 3.28 3.35
CA GLU A 59 -12.38 4.69 3.39
C GLU A 59 -10.88 4.83 3.71
N PHE A 60 -10.08 4.88 2.65
CA PHE A 60 -8.66 5.20 2.75
C PHE A 60 -8.51 6.71 2.89
N LYS A 61 -7.86 7.15 3.97
CA LYS A 61 -7.39 8.52 4.12
C LYS A 61 -5.95 8.55 3.64
N GLU A 62 -5.73 9.24 2.53
CA GLU A 62 -4.41 9.46 1.97
C GLU A 62 -3.78 10.66 2.69
N ASP A 63 -2.55 10.53 3.18
CA ASP A 63 -1.78 11.66 3.71
C ASP A 63 -1.37 12.61 2.58
N ILE A 64 -1.28 13.92 2.88
CA ILE A 64 -0.85 14.94 1.90
C ILE A 64 0.63 14.78 1.54
N CYS A 65 1.45 14.46 2.55
CA CYS A 65 2.88 14.26 2.42
C CYS A 65 3.28 12.91 3.00
N SER A 66 4.43 12.39 2.58
CA SER A 66 4.94 11.14 3.12
C SER A 66 5.38 11.31 4.58
N GLY A 67 5.54 10.21 5.31
CA GLY A 67 6.12 10.26 6.64
C GLY A 67 7.54 10.82 6.63
N GLY A 68 7.83 11.79 7.50
CA GLY A 68 9.10 12.52 7.54
C GLY A 68 9.11 13.81 6.71
N GLU A 69 7.96 14.17 6.14
CA GLU A 69 7.76 15.42 5.41
C GLU A 69 6.61 16.22 6.03
N TYR A 70 6.65 17.54 5.85
CA TYR A 70 5.56 18.45 6.18
C TYR A 70 5.12 19.25 4.95
N PRO A 71 3.83 19.61 4.87
CA PRO A 71 3.33 20.40 3.76
C PRO A 71 3.67 21.87 3.94
N VAL A 72 3.97 22.54 2.83
CA VAL A 72 4.13 23.99 2.71
C VAL A 72 3.16 24.54 1.66
N MET A 73 2.90 25.84 1.69
CA MET A 73 2.05 26.52 0.71
C MET A 73 2.80 27.64 0.01
N THR A 74 2.42 27.92 -1.24
CA THR A 74 2.90 29.09 -1.97
C THR A 74 2.36 30.37 -1.34
N VAL A 75 3.19 31.40 -1.27
CA VAL A 75 2.72 32.76 -0.91
C VAL A 75 1.90 33.33 -2.09
N ASN A 76 0.77 33.96 -1.81
CA ASN A 76 -0.17 34.51 -2.80
C ASN A 76 -0.66 33.47 -3.83
N GLY A 77 -0.84 32.21 -3.42
CA GLY A 77 -1.41 31.17 -4.26
C GLY A 77 -1.80 29.93 -3.48
N THR A 78 -2.58 29.05 -4.09
CA THR A 78 -3.13 27.83 -3.48
C THR A 78 -2.25 26.59 -3.71
N GLY A 79 -1.08 26.75 -4.33
CA GLY A 79 -0.13 25.67 -4.54
C GLY A 79 0.48 25.15 -3.25
N SER A 80 0.82 23.86 -3.23
CA SER A 80 1.44 23.19 -2.09
C SER A 80 2.60 22.29 -2.51
N ALA A 81 3.49 22.00 -1.56
CA ALA A 81 4.60 21.06 -1.75
C ALA A 81 4.91 20.36 -0.42
N CYS A 82 5.64 19.24 -0.50
CA CYS A 82 6.16 18.51 0.66
C CYS A 82 7.65 18.80 0.85
N VAL A 83 8.06 19.02 2.10
CA VAL A 83 9.43 19.34 2.48
C VAL A 83 9.83 18.42 3.64
N SER A 84 11.05 17.88 3.62
CA SER A 84 11.56 17.04 4.72
C SER A 84 11.50 17.80 6.05
N ASP A 85 11.17 17.12 7.15
CA ASP A 85 11.03 17.74 8.49
C ASP A 85 12.24 18.59 8.95
N ASP A 86 13.44 18.19 8.54
CA ASP A 86 14.70 18.86 8.88
C ASP A 86 15.03 20.05 7.97
N ASP A 87 14.32 20.21 6.84
CA ASP A 87 14.56 21.24 5.85
C ASP A 87 13.69 22.48 6.08
N LYS A 88 14.19 23.63 5.62
CA LYS A 88 13.41 24.88 5.59
C LYS A 88 12.54 24.92 4.33
N PRO A 89 11.39 25.64 4.36
CA PRO A 89 10.61 25.87 3.15
C PRO A 89 11.45 26.51 2.04
N PRO A 90 11.28 26.07 0.78
CA PRO A 90 11.95 26.71 -0.36
C PRO A 90 11.45 28.15 -0.57
N SER A 91 12.20 28.95 -1.32
CA SER A 91 11.81 30.32 -1.64
C SER A 91 10.44 30.37 -2.32
N GLY A 92 9.59 31.31 -1.89
CA GLY A 92 8.21 31.45 -2.38
C GLY A 92 7.20 30.53 -1.67
N TYR A 93 7.66 29.68 -0.75
CA TYR A 93 6.80 28.84 0.08
C TYR A 93 6.90 29.22 1.55
N VAL A 94 5.82 28.99 2.27
CA VAL A 94 5.70 29.24 3.71
C VAL A 94 5.04 28.05 4.41
N ARG A 95 5.30 27.92 5.71
CA ARG A 95 4.58 26.95 6.54
C ARG A 95 3.14 27.43 6.75
N TYR A 96 2.22 26.47 6.78
CA TYR A 96 0.84 26.73 7.18
C TYR A 96 0.79 27.30 8.61
N PRO A 97 -0.19 28.17 8.92
CA PRO A 97 -0.43 28.63 10.28
C PRO A 97 -0.68 27.46 11.23
N GLU A 98 -0.28 27.63 12.49
CA GLU A 98 -0.49 26.61 13.52
C GLU A 98 -1.96 26.23 13.64
N GLY A 99 -2.24 24.92 13.71
CA GLY A 99 -3.59 24.39 13.77
C GLY A 99 -4.37 24.45 12.46
N LYS A 100 -3.78 25.00 11.39
CA LYS A 100 -4.36 25.09 10.03
C LYS A 100 -3.58 24.30 8.98
N VAL A 101 -2.93 23.22 9.39
CA VAL A 101 -2.09 22.40 8.52
C VAL A 101 -2.92 21.25 7.92
N PRO A 102 -2.97 21.09 6.58
CA PRO A 102 -3.59 19.92 5.95
C PRO A 102 -2.78 18.67 6.26
N LYS A 103 -3.45 17.58 6.60
CA LYS A 103 -2.84 16.29 6.97
C LYS A 103 -3.23 15.21 5.98
N HIS A 104 -4.52 15.15 5.63
CA HIS A 104 -5.04 14.19 4.68
C HIS A 104 -5.70 14.89 3.49
N VAL A 105 -5.68 14.21 2.35
CA VAL A 105 -6.44 14.63 1.16
C VAL A 105 -7.92 14.80 1.54
N ASP A 106 -8.51 15.91 1.10
CA ASP A 106 -9.89 16.32 1.39
C ASP A 106 -10.22 16.52 2.87
N ASP A 107 -9.21 16.68 3.74
CA ASP A 107 -9.48 17.12 5.10
C ASP A 107 -9.92 18.59 5.15
N LYS A 108 -10.37 19.01 6.33
CA LYS A 108 -10.86 20.39 6.56
C LYS A 108 -9.88 21.45 6.02
N TRP A 109 -8.59 21.27 6.25
CA TRP A 109 -7.59 22.26 5.89
C TRP A 109 -7.17 22.13 4.43
N ASP A 110 -7.09 20.92 3.87
CA ASP A 110 -6.88 20.71 2.44
C ASP A 110 -7.97 21.42 1.63
N VAL A 111 -9.24 21.21 2.00
CA VAL A 111 -10.37 21.89 1.34
C VAL A 111 -10.34 23.40 1.54
N TYR A 112 -10.04 23.88 2.75
CA TYR A 112 -10.01 25.32 3.07
C TYR A 112 -8.99 26.07 2.21
N TRP A 113 -7.79 25.49 2.04
CA TRP A 113 -6.70 26.11 1.31
C TRP A 113 -6.83 26.00 -0.22
N ARG A 114 -7.89 25.38 -0.76
CA ARG A 114 -8.19 25.41 -2.20
C ARG A 114 -8.64 26.78 -2.70
N THR A 115 -9.10 27.65 -1.80
CA THR A 115 -9.59 29.00 -2.14
C THR A 115 -9.00 30.09 -1.26
N HIS A 116 -8.06 29.74 -0.37
CA HIS A 116 -7.42 30.67 0.54
C HIS A 116 -5.91 30.54 0.42
N THR A 117 -5.20 31.61 0.72
CA THR A 117 -3.74 31.63 0.76
C THR A 117 -3.24 32.62 1.82
N LEU A 118 -1.92 32.72 1.97
CA LEU A 118 -1.26 33.76 2.76
C LEU A 118 -0.67 34.82 1.84
N ASP A 119 -0.90 36.09 2.17
CA ASP A 119 -0.20 37.20 1.52
C ASP A 119 1.27 37.28 1.97
N GLU A 120 2.03 38.23 1.41
CA GLU A 120 3.44 38.46 1.75
C GLU A 120 3.69 38.77 3.24
N ASN A 121 2.64 39.19 3.96
CA ASN A 121 2.69 39.53 5.39
C ASN A 121 2.19 38.38 6.28
N GLY A 122 1.81 37.24 5.71
CA GLY A 122 1.25 36.10 6.44
C GLY A 122 -0.22 36.28 6.82
N LYS A 123 -0.94 37.21 6.19
CA LYS A 123 -2.39 37.36 6.38
C LYS A 123 -3.12 36.38 5.47
N ILE A 124 -4.14 35.72 6.02
CA ILE A 124 -5.04 34.88 5.23
C ILE A 124 -5.91 35.76 4.32
N ILE A 125 -5.87 35.47 3.03
CA ILE A 125 -6.68 36.10 1.99
C ILE A 125 -7.35 35.02 1.14
N ASP A 126 -8.41 35.39 0.42
CA ASP A 126 -8.96 34.55 -0.64
C ASP A 126 -8.00 34.53 -1.83
N ASP A 127 -7.88 33.39 -2.50
CA ASP A 127 -7.12 33.28 -3.75
C ASP A 127 -7.87 34.03 -4.87
N PRO A 128 -7.28 35.06 -5.50
CA PRO A 128 -7.94 35.82 -6.56
C PRO A 128 -8.30 34.98 -7.79
N ASP A 129 -7.62 33.83 -7.98
CA ASP A 129 -7.83 32.92 -9.10
C ASP A 129 -8.73 31.71 -8.73
N ALA A 130 -9.29 31.69 -7.52
CA ALA A 130 -10.24 30.66 -7.12
C ALA A 130 -11.53 30.73 -7.98
N PRO A 131 -12.07 29.58 -8.43
CA PRO A 131 -13.27 29.52 -9.26
C PRO A 131 -14.56 29.92 -8.53
#